data_AF-A0AAV1Z623-F1
#
_entry.id   AF-A0AAV1Z623-F1
#
_cell.length_a   1.000
_cell.length_b   1.000
_cell.length_c   1.000
_cell.angle_alpha   90.00
_cell.angle_beta   90.00
_cell.angle_gamma   90.00
#
_symmetry.space_group_name_H-M   'P 1'
#
loop_
_entity.id
_entity.type
_entity.pdbx_description
1 polymer ?
#
loop_
_entity_poly.entity_id
_entity_poly.type
_entity_poly.pdbx_seq_one_letter_code
_entity_poly.pdbx_strand_id
1 'polypeptide(L)'
;RCYAAVGRNKTYSQPQPLSLGDGCHKLGTVIHELGHIIGFYHEQNRSDRDSYLNVYLNNVRPGELSDFSIGNNTCIYSLMQPLCSF
;
A
#
# COMPACT_ATOMS: atom_id res chain seq x y z
N ARG A 1 -0.60 11.07 -11.78
CA ARG A 1 -0.90 10.17 -10.63
C ARG A 1 0.40 9.51 -10.21
N CYS A 2 0.51 9.15 -8.93
CA CYS A 2 1.64 8.41 -8.37
C CYS A 2 1.13 7.01 -8.05
N TYR A 3 1.74 5.97 -8.61
CA TYR A 3 1.39 4.58 -8.29
C TYR A 3 2.48 3.59 -8.72
N ALA A 4 2.54 2.47 -8.00
CA ALA A 4 3.21 1.24 -8.41
C ALA A 4 2.44 0.02 -7.89
N ALA A 5 2.65 -1.13 -8.51
CA ALA A 5 2.12 -2.39 -7.98
C ALA A 5 2.92 -2.85 -6.75
N VAL A 6 2.25 -3.58 -5.84
CA VAL A 6 2.88 -4.08 -4.62
C VAL A 6 3.64 -5.37 -4.89
N GLY A 7 4.96 -5.34 -4.69
CA GLY A 7 5.85 -6.47 -4.89
C GLY A 7 6.07 -6.83 -6.36
N ARG A 8 6.74 -7.97 -6.59
CA ARG A 8 6.98 -8.49 -7.94
C ARG A 8 5.71 -9.11 -8.52
N ASN A 9 5.14 -8.47 -9.54
CA ASN A 9 4.08 -9.10 -10.31
C ASN A 9 4.62 -10.13 -11.32
N LYS A 10 4.38 -11.42 -11.05
CA LYS A 10 4.87 -12.52 -11.92
C LYS A 10 4.06 -12.70 -13.20
N THR A 11 2.88 -12.09 -13.32
CA THR A 11 2.04 -12.21 -14.53
C THR A 11 2.47 -11.26 -15.63
N TYR A 12 3.31 -10.28 -15.30
CA TYR A 12 3.80 -9.31 -16.26
C TYR A 12 4.92 -9.94 -17.09
N SER A 13 4.74 -9.96 -18.41
CA SER A 13 5.79 -10.31 -19.38
C SER A 13 6.69 -9.12 -19.72
N GLN A 14 6.35 -7.92 -19.23
CA GLN A 14 7.04 -6.65 -19.43
C GLN A 14 7.51 -6.08 -18.09
N PRO A 15 8.41 -5.07 -18.09
CA PRO A 15 8.77 -4.35 -16.87
C PRO A 15 7.53 -3.80 -16.13
N GLN A 16 7.52 -3.93 -14.81
CA GLN A 16 6.46 -3.36 -13.97
C GLN A 16 6.55 -1.82 -14.01
N PRO A 17 5.45 -1.11 -14.34
CA PRO A 17 5.46 0.33 -14.44
C PRO A 17 5.52 0.98 -13.05
N LEU A 18 6.31 2.06 -12.97
CA LEU A 18 6.30 3.03 -11.90
C LEU A 18 5.76 4.35 -12.48
N SER A 19 4.66 4.86 -11.95
CA SER A 19 4.08 6.12 -12.41
C SER A 19 4.50 7.26 -11.50
N LEU A 20 5.27 8.21 -12.05
CA LEU A 20 5.65 9.46 -11.39
C LEU A 20 5.19 10.63 -12.25
N GLY A 21 3.87 10.84 -12.31
CA GLY A 21 3.31 11.99 -13.03
C GLY A 21 3.60 13.33 -12.33
N ASP A 22 3.00 14.40 -12.84
CA ASP A 22 3.15 15.75 -12.28
C ASP A 22 2.79 15.76 -10.78
N GLY A 23 3.69 16.34 -9.99
CA GLY A 23 3.58 16.40 -8.52
C GLY A 23 4.16 15.22 -7.75
N CYS A 24 4.58 14.13 -8.41
CA CYS A 24 5.11 12.93 -7.75
C CYS A 24 6.63 12.93 -7.51
N HIS A 25 7.37 13.95 -7.98
CA HIS A 25 8.85 13.96 -7.96
C HIS A 25 9.46 14.41 -6.62
N LYS A 26 8.65 14.49 -5.56
CA LYS A 26 9.15 14.72 -4.20
C LYS A 26 9.84 13.45 -3.70
N LEU A 27 10.96 13.60 -3.02
CA LEU A 27 11.76 12.46 -2.50
C LEU A 27 10.89 11.45 -1.74
N GLY A 28 10.03 11.92 -0.82
CA GLY A 28 9.15 11.04 -0.04
C GLY A 28 8.15 10.27 -0.89
N THR A 29 7.60 10.89 -1.94
CA THR A 29 6.67 10.23 -2.87
C THR A 29 7.38 9.17 -3.70
N VAL A 30 8.57 9.47 -4.22
CA VAL A 30 9.37 8.47 -4.94
C VAL A 30 9.71 7.28 -4.04
N ILE A 31 10.13 7.52 -2.79
CA ILE A 31 10.41 6.46 -1.83
C ILE A 31 9.16 5.63 -1.50
N HIS A 32 8.01 6.28 -1.35
CA HIS A 32 6.73 5.60 -1.11
C HIS A 32 6.38 4.61 -2.23
N GLU A 33 6.47 5.04 -3.50
CA GLU A 33 6.20 4.14 -4.64
C GLU A 33 7.24 3.03 -4.78
N LEU A 34 8.51 3.29 -4.46
CA LEU A 34 9.54 2.26 -4.36
C LEU A 34 9.24 1.26 -3.24
N GLY A 35 8.66 1.73 -2.12
CA GLY A 35 8.14 0.88 -1.06
C GLY A 35 7.11 -0.12 -1.57
N HIS A 36 6.14 0.34 -2.36
CA HIS A 36 5.19 -0.55 -3.04
C HIS A 36 5.91 -1.58 -3.91
N ILE A 37 6.85 -1.17 -4.74
CA ILE A 37 7.60 -2.10 -5.62
C ILE A 37 8.31 -3.21 -4.84
N ILE A 38 8.86 -2.89 -3.65
CA ILE A 38 9.53 -3.88 -2.80
C ILE A 38 8.54 -4.82 -2.11
N GLY A 39 7.28 -4.41 -1.93
CA GLY A 39 6.22 -5.24 -1.38
C GLY A 39 5.51 -4.64 -0.16
N PHE A 40 5.73 -3.35 0.12
CA PHE A 40 5.04 -2.68 1.22
C PHE A 40 3.61 -2.27 0.83
N TYR A 41 2.64 -2.58 1.69
CA TYR A 41 1.30 -1.96 1.63
C TYR A 41 1.27 -0.73 2.54
N HIS A 42 0.21 0.06 2.44
CA HIS A 42 0.05 1.19 3.36
C HIS A 42 -0.11 0.72 4.81
N GLU A 43 0.41 1.51 5.75
CA GLU A 43 0.41 1.18 7.19
C GLU A 43 -1.00 1.00 7.76
N GLN A 44 -1.98 1.79 7.29
CA GLN A 44 -3.38 1.63 7.70
C GLN A 44 -4.05 0.35 7.17
N ASN A 45 -3.36 -0.47 6.38
CA ASN A 45 -3.88 -1.77 5.93
C ASN A 45 -3.37 -2.94 6.79
N ARG A 46 -2.55 -2.69 7.81
CA ARG A 46 -2.08 -3.72 8.75
C ARG A 46 -3.23 -4.48 9.41
N SER A 47 -3.00 -5.77 9.69
CA SER A 47 -3.96 -6.65 10.37
C SER A 47 -4.28 -6.24 11.79
N ASP A 48 -3.33 -5.58 12.46
CA ASP A 48 -3.47 -5.11 13.85
C ASP A 48 -3.90 -3.64 13.96
N ARG A 49 -4.18 -2.94 12.84
CA ARG A 49 -4.37 -1.49 12.84
C ARG A 49 -5.44 -1.02 13.83
N ASP A 50 -6.50 -1.81 14.02
CA ASP A 50 -7.67 -1.40 14.82
C ASP A 50 -7.32 -1.36 16.33
N SER A 51 -6.14 -1.84 16.72
CA SER A 51 -5.55 -1.62 18.05
C SER A 51 -4.90 -0.24 18.21
N TYR A 52 -4.66 0.48 17.11
CA TYR A 52 -3.94 1.77 17.08
C TYR A 52 -4.74 2.90 16.43
N LEU A 53 -5.68 2.59 15.53
CA LEU A 53 -6.41 3.53 14.70
C LEU A 53 -7.91 3.26 14.74
N ASN A 54 -8.70 4.34 14.78
CA ASN A 54 -10.14 4.29 14.51
C ASN A 54 -10.42 4.82 13.11
N VAL A 55 -10.82 3.95 12.18
CA VAL A 55 -11.14 4.35 10.80
C VAL A 55 -12.64 4.64 10.67
N TYR A 56 -13.00 5.92 10.56
CA TYR A 56 -14.38 6.34 10.34
C TYR A 56 -14.78 6.20 8.87
N LEU A 57 -15.16 4.99 8.46
CA LEU A 57 -15.50 4.67 7.06
C LEU A 57 -16.65 5.52 6.48
N ASN A 58 -17.53 6.06 7.32
CA ASN A 58 -18.59 6.98 6.88
C ASN A 58 -18.06 8.32 6.32
N ASN A 59 -16.80 8.67 6.62
CA ASN A 59 -16.14 9.87 6.09
C ASN A 59 -15.36 9.59 4.80
N VAL A 60 -15.29 8.32 4.36
CA VAL A 60 -14.59 7.92 3.14
C VAL A 60 -15.50 8.14 1.94
N ARG A 61 -14.92 8.61 0.82
CA ARG A 61 -15.68 8.82 -0.41
C ARG A 61 -16.23 7.50 -0.96
N PRO A 62 -17.47 7.47 -1.46
CA PRO A 62 -17.99 6.30 -2.15
C PRO A 62 -17.05 5.87 -3.29
N GLY A 63 -16.63 4.60 -3.28
CA GLY A 63 -15.67 4.03 -4.24
C GLY A 63 -14.22 3.92 -3.76
N GLU A 64 -13.85 4.56 -2.65
CA GLU A 64 -12.49 4.52 -2.07
C GLU A 64 -12.41 3.61 -0.82
N LEU A 65 -13.52 2.95 -0.45
CA LEU A 65 -13.59 2.10 0.76
C LEU A 65 -12.59 0.94 0.73
N SER A 66 -12.27 0.41 -0.45
CA SER A 66 -11.28 -0.68 -0.61
C SER A 66 -9.89 -0.29 -0.15
N ASP A 67 -9.52 0.99 -0.22
CA ASP A 67 -8.18 1.49 0.15
C ASP A 67 -7.94 1.40 1.66
N PHE A 68 -9.03 1.26 2.43
CA PHE A 68 -9.05 1.07 3.87
C PHE A 68 -9.36 -0.38 4.29
N SER A 69 -9.29 -1.34 3.37
CA SER A 69 -9.42 -2.75 3.73
C SER A 69 -8.22 -3.23 4.56
N ILE A 70 -8.46 -4.10 5.54
CA ILE A 70 -7.37 -4.80 6.24
C ILE A 70 -6.86 -5.88 5.29
N GLY A 71 -5.54 -6.01 5.13
CA GLY A 71 -4.99 -7.06 4.29
C GLY A 71 -5.20 -8.44 4.94
N ASN A 72 -5.83 -9.36 4.21
CA ASN A 72 -6.13 -10.71 4.68
C ASN A 72 -4.95 -11.68 4.40
N ASN A 73 -4.49 -12.37 5.45
CA ASN A 73 -3.67 -13.59 5.45
C ASN A 73 -2.40 -13.62 4.59
N THR A 74 -1.86 -12.45 4.22
CA THR A 74 -0.55 -12.34 3.58
C THR A 74 0.35 -11.59 4.56
N CYS A 75 1.59 -12.02 4.77
CA CYS A 75 2.55 -11.21 5.53
C CYS A 75 2.65 -9.84 4.87
N ILE A 76 2.03 -8.84 5.49
CA ILE A 76 2.07 -7.47 5.01
C ILE A 76 3.37 -6.89 5.51
N TYR A 77 4.25 -6.51 4.59
CA TYR A 77 5.34 -5.62 4.95
C TYR A 77 4.73 -4.23 5.07
N SER A 78 4.81 -3.65 6.26
CA SER A 78 4.58 -2.23 6.54
C SER A 78 5.75 -1.73 7.38
N LEU A 79 5.97 -0.42 7.47
CA LEU A 79 7.27 0.27 7.65
C LEU A 79 8.13 -0.12 8.88
N MET A 80 7.83 -1.16 9.65
CA MET A 80 8.79 -1.73 10.60
C MET A 80 8.56 -3.20 11.01
N GLN A 81 7.56 -3.94 10.51
CA GLN A 81 7.29 -5.30 11.03
C GLN A 81 6.66 -6.23 9.98
N PRO A 82 7.10 -7.51 9.90
CA PRO A 82 6.29 -8.55 9.28
C PRO A 82 5.15 -8.89 10.24
N LEU A 83 3.97 -8.31 10.04
CA LEU A 83 2.78 -8.78 10.71
C LEU A 83 2.19 -9.93 9.88
N CYS A 84 2.74 -11.12 10.13
CA CYS A 84 2.11 -12.35 9.67
C CYS A 84 1.07 -12.73 10.74
N SER A 85 -0.21 -12.66 10.38
CA SER A 85 -1.24 -13.37 11.15
C SER A 85 -0.96 -14.88 11.00
N PHE A 86 -0.61 -15.55 12.08
CA PHE A 86 -0.57 -17.02 12.15
C PHE A 86 -1.97 -17.58 12.41
#